data_AF-A0A7K6A2Y3-F1
#
_entry.id   AF-A0A7K6A2Y3-F1
#
_cell.length_a   1.000
_cell.length_b   1.000
_cell.length_c   1.000
_cell.angle_alpha   90.00
_cell.angle_beta   90.00
_cell.angle_gamma   90.00
#
_symmetry.space_group_name_H-M   'P 1'
#
loop_
_entity.id
_entity.type
_entity.pdbx_description
1 polymer ?
#
loop_
_entity_poly.entity_id
_entity_poly.type
_entity_poly.pdbx_seq_one_letter_code
_entity_poly.pdbx_strand_id
1 'polypeptide(L)'
;KMAGSSTPWIGSAYLFLQSTSKTIVLPSLYESSQEKPSVFRALKLALADSTGSMNGVDMLKVHCSHPHLIVQLKFCRQENCRRFLQSYREGVLQKSLQNHLQLSLAMTTVPLEMELKAGSEHLDNMLKDEDRCLECIYREKPDRLRDEEIMELEERLKSLTVHQSISNNVPVKDCAPLKSPSLPSPSQGSSLPLQGTFIFQGQQFDNRTITLDDHQKFAKLVSKKWKQVGRSLQRSCRALRDPVIDNLALEYDREGLYEQAYQMLLRFIQSEGKKATIARLIAALEENGLISLAEDLLGLHSHEDCS
;
A
#
# COMPACT_ATOMS: atom_id res chain seq x y z
N LYS A 1 4.48 -42.10 10.79
CA LYS A 1 4.61 -41.34 9.52
C LYS A 1 4.86 -39.88 9.88
N MET A 2 6.06 -39.37 9.60
CA MET A 2 6.45 -38.00 9.92
C MET A 2 5.55 -37.01 9.19
N ALA A 3 5.03 -36.02 9.91
CA ALA A 3 4.44 -34.83 9.31
C ALA A 3 5.58 -34.08 8.61
N GLY A 4 5.61 -34.16 7.29
CA GLY A 4 6.52 -33.35 6.49
C GLY A 4 6.13 -31.89 6.65
N SER A 5 6.78 -31.17 7.56
CA SER A 5 6.80 -29.72 7.54
C SER A 5 7.58 -29.31 6.30
N SER A 6 6.92 -29.20 5.15
CA SER A 6 7.53 -28.62 3.97
C SER A 6 7.90 -27.18 4.33
N THR A 7 9.19 -26.91 4.42
CA THR A 7 9.69 -25.54 4.52
C THR A 7 9.10 -24.74 3.36
N PRO A 8 8.51 -23.56 3.61
CA PRO A 8 7.93 -22.77 2.54
C PRO A 8 9.02 -22.47 1.50
N TRP A 9 8.71 -22.71 0.22
CA TRP A 9 9.64 -22.44 -0.87
C TRP A 9 9.80 -20.92 -0.98
N ILE A 10 11.00 -20.43 -0.68
CA ILE A 10 11.34 -19.01 -0.74
C ILE A 10 12.64 -18.89 -1.51
N GLY A 11 12.65 -18.02 -2.51
CA GLY A 11 13.84 -17.74 -3.30
C GLY A 11 13.89 -16.28 -3.73
N SER A 12 15.05 -15.85 -4.22
CA SER A 12 15.30 -14.49 -4.67
C SER A 12 16.06 -14.44 -5.97
N ALA A 13 15.82 -13.37 -6.73
CA ALA A 13 16.49 -13.10 -7.99
C ALA A 13 16.62 -11.59 -8.20
N TYR A 14 17.51 -11.20 -9.09
CA TYR A 14 17.73 -9.83 -9.51
C TYR A 14 17.36 -9.68 -10.97
N LEU A 15 16.46 -8.75 -11.24
CA LEU A 15 16.04 -8.39 -12.59
C LEU A 15 16.71 -7.06 -12.97
N PHE A 16 17.60 -7.12 -13.95
CA PHE A 16 18.28 -5.96 -14.50
C PHE A 16 17.48 -5.42 -15.66
N LEU A 17 17.23 -4.12 -15.66
CA LEU A 17 16.47 -3.43 -16.68
C LEU A 17 17.31 -2.32 -17.28
N GLN A 18 17.41 -2.29 -18.59
CA GLN A 18 18.11 -1.24 -19.31
C GLN A 18 17.24 -0.76 -20.48
N SER A 19 17.15 0.55 -20.70
CA SER A 19 16.60 1.02 -21.97
C SER A 19 17.68 1.04 -23.04
N THR A 20 17.34 0.57 -24.23
CA THR A 20 18.22 0.68 -25.40
C THR A 20 18.15 2.05 -26.07
N SER A 21 17.23 2.92 -25.62
CA SER A 21 17.16 4.30 -26.09
C SER A 21 18.13 5.19 -25.32
N LYS A 22 18.89 6.03 -26.03
CA LYS A 22 19.77 7.04 -25.43
C LYS A 22 19.01 8.15 -24.69
N THR A 23 17.71 8.30 -24.97
CA THR A 23 16.86 9.35 -24.37
C THR A 23 16.21 8.91 -23.07
N ILE A 24 16.18 7.61 -22.77
CA ILE A 24 15.46 7.05 -21.63
C ILE A 24 16.48 6.39 -20.71
N VAL A 25 16.71 7.00 -19.55
CA VAL A 25 17.61 6.46 -18.52
C VAL A 25 16.75 6.03 -17.33
N LEU A 26 16.41 4.75 -17.26
CA LEU A 26 15.51 4.20 -16.23
C LEU A 26 15.95 4.53 -14.80
N PRO A 27 17.25 4.44 -14.43
CA PRO A 27 17.70 4.86 -13.10
C PRO A 27 17.35 6.31 -12.79
N SER A 28 17.55 7.23 -13.73
CA SER A 28 17.26 8.66 -13.54
C SER A 28 15.76 8.93 -13.39
N LEU A 29 14.91 8.21 -14.12
CA LEU A 29 13.45 8.28 -13.97
C LEU A 29 13.01 7.76 -12.59
N TYR A 30 13.69 6.74 -12.05
CA TYR A 30 13.39 6.20 -10.72
C TYR A 30 13.95 7.05 -9.58
N GLU A 31 15.03 7.80 -9.81
CA GLU A 31 15.56 8.79 -8.87
C GLU A 31 14.69 10.07 -8.81
N SER A 32 13.97 10.37 -9.89
CA SER A 32 13.04 11.51 -9.96
C SER A 32 11.81 11.31 -9.07
N SER A 33 11.61 12.18 -8.07
CA SER A 33 10.43 12.12 -7.18
C SER A 33 9.08 12.16 -7.90
N GLN A 34 9.03 12.76 -9.09
CA GLN A 34 7.80 12.88 -9.88
C GLN A 34 7.49 11.61 -10.68
N GLU A 35 8.51 10.98 -11.27
CA GLU A 35 8.35 9.85 -12.19
C GLU A 35 8.50 8.49 -11.49
N LYS A 36 9.21 8.45 -10.36
CA LYS A 36 9.41 7.26 -9.54
C LYS A 36 8.12 6.49 -9.24
N PRO A 37 7.00 7.11 -8.82
CA PRO A 37 5.75 6.37 -8.60
C PRO A 37 5.21 5.74 -9.88
N SER A 38 5.36 6.40 -11.02
CA SER A 38 4.96 5.90 -12.34
C SER A 38 5.80 4.71 -12.78
N VAL A 39 7.12 4.78 -12.63
CA VAL A 39 8.04 3.66 -12.93
C VAL A 39 7.76 2.48 -12.01
N PHE A 40 7.61 2.73 -10.70
CA PHE A 40 7.29 1.69 -9.73
C PHE A 40 5.94 1.01 -10.04
N ARG A 41 4.91 1.80 -10.38
CA ARG A 41 3.60 1.28 -10.79
C ARG A 41 3.74 0.37 -12.01
N ALA A 42 4.49 0.80 -13.02
CA ALA A 42 4.69 0.00 -14.22
C ALA A 42 5.37 -1.34 -13.92
N LEU A 43 6.38 -1.35 -13.04
CA LEU A 43 7.04 -2.57 -12.58
C LEU A 43 6.08 -3.51 -11.87
N LYS A 44 5.31 -3.01 -10.89
CA LYS A 44 4.34 -3.83 -10.14
C LYS A 44 3.27 -4.44 -11.03
N LEU A 45 2.71 -3.66 -11.96
CA LEU A 45 1.69 -4.17 -12.89
C LEU A 45 2.26 -5.23 -13.83
N ALA A 46 3.45 -5.01 -14.40
CA ALA A 46 4.08 -5.98 -15.28
C ALA A 46 4.41 -7.31 -14.58
N LEU A 47 4.89 -7.24 -13.34
CA LEU A 47 5.16 -8.42 -12.52
C LEU A 47 3.87 -9.16 -12.17
N ALA A 48 2.79 -8.44 -11.91
CA ALA A 48 1.50 -9.05 -11.65
C ALA A 48 0.91 -9.73 -12.90
N ASP A 49 1.06 -9.13 -14.08
CA ASP A 49 0.67 -9.75 -15.36
C ASP A 49 1.44 -11.05 -15.59
N SER A 50 2.75 -11.07 -15.28
CA SER A 50 3.59 -12.26 -15.46
C SER A 50 3.28 -13.42 -14.51
N THR A 51 2.80 -13.12 -13.31
CA THR A 51 2.54 -14.13 -12.26
C THR A 51 1.06 -14.44 -12.08
N GLY A 52 0.17 -13.61 -12.63
CA GLY A 52 -1.28 -13.66 -12.49
C GLY A 52 -1.82 -13.07 -11.18
N SER A 53 -1.01 -12.37 -10.39
CA SER A 53 -1.42 -11.78 -9.10
C SER A 53 -0.51 -10.64 -8.65
N MET A 54 -1.09 -9.60 -8.02
CA MET A 54 -0.33 -8.49 -7.40
C MET A 54 0.62 -8.94 -6.28
N ASN A 55 0.37 -10.11 -5.70
CA ASN A 55 1.19 -10.73 -4.66
C ASN A 55 1.91 -11.98 -5.19
N GLY A 56 2.06 -12.11 -6.51
CA GLY A 56 2.73 -13.24 -7.15
C GLY A 56 4.23 -13.25 -6.89
N VAL A 57 4.83 -12.06 -6.90
CA VAL A 57 6.24 -11.79 -6.61
C VAL A 57 6.35 -10.49 -5.82
N ASP A 58 7.16 -10.51 -4.76
CA ASP A 58 7.44 -9.33 -3.95
C ASP A 58 8.66 -8.60 -4.52
N MET A 59 8.57 -7.28 -4.63
CA MET A 59 9.74 -6.42 -4.85
C MET A 59 10.32 -6.09 -3.47
N LEU A 60 11.59 -6.42 -3.24
CA LEU A 60 12.25 -6.12 -1.98
C LEU A 60 12.93 -4.75 -2.01
N LYS A 61 13.61 -4.46 -3.12
CA LYS A 61 14.41 -3.26 -3.32
C LYS A 61 14.56 -2.96 -4.79
N VAL A 62 14.75 -1.69 -5.12
CA VAL A 62 15.15 -1.23 -6.45
C VAL A 62 16.48 -0.49 -6.29
N HIS A 63 17.47 -0.89 -7.07
CA HIS A 63 18.79 -0.26 -7.10
C HIS A 63 18.97 0.51 -8.40
N CYS A 64 19.33 1.78 -8.27
CA CYS A 64 19.77 2.60 -9.39
C CYS A 64 21.28 2.40 -9.61
N SER A 65 21.65 1.65 -10.64
CA SER A 65 23.06 1.31 -10.95
C SER A 65 23.31 1.52 -12.43
N HIS A 66 23.55 2.78 -12.81
CA HIS A 66 23.70 3.23 -14.19
C HIS A 66 24.57 2.29 -15.05
N PRO A 67 24.09 1.82 -16.22
CA PRO A 67 22.83 2.18 -16.89
C PRO A 67 21.59 1.37 -16.44
N HIS A 68 21.75 0.43 -15.50
CA HIS A 68 20.73 -0.54 -15.12
C HIS A 68 19.87 -0.06 -13.94
N LEU A 69 18.57 -0.31 -14.04
CA LEU A 69 17.66 -0.34 -12.91
C LEU A 69 17.53 -1.80 -12.47
N ILE A 70 17.97 -2.14 -11.25
CA ILE A 70 18.01 -3.52 -10.77
C ILE A 70 16.92 -3.72 -9.73
N VAL A 71 16.02 -4.67 -9.97
CA VAL A 71 14.93 -4.99 -9.05
C VAL A 71 15.24 -6.30 -8.33
N GLN A 72 15.32 -6.24 -7.01
CA GLN A 72 15.43 -7.44 -6.16
C GLN A 72 14.04 -8.05 -5.96
N LEU A 73 13.87 -9.27 -6.41
CA LEU A 73 12.61 -10.01 -6.37
C LEU A 73 12.65 -11.10 -5.31
N LYS A 74 11.51 -11.33 -4.66
CA LYS A 74 11.29 -12.44 -3.75
C LYS A 74 10.08 -13.24 -4.19
N PHE A 75 10.25 -14.55 -4.26
CA PHE A 75 9.19 -15.49 -4.56
C PHE A 75 8.89 -16.33 -3.31
N CYS A 76 7.62 -16.45 -2.96
CA CYS A 76 7.15 -17.23 -1.80
C CYS A 76 6.45 -18.54 -2.20
N ARG A 77 6.30 -18.79 -3.52
CA ARG A 77 5.65 -19.97 -4.08
C ARG A 77 6.37 -20.37 -5.37
N GLN A 78 6.67 -21.66 -5.50
CA GLN A 78 7.39 -22.20 -6.65
C GLN A 78 6.58 -22.02 -7.95
N GLU A 79 5.24 -22.15 -7.88
CA GLU A 79 4.36 -21.98 -9.04
C GLU A 79 4.39 -20.56 -9.59
N ASN A 80 4.46 -19.55 -8.72
CA ASN A 80 4.54 -18.15 -9.15
C ASN A 80 5.89 -17.87 -9.82
N CYS A 81 6.98 -18.43 -9.28
CA CYS A 81 8.29 -18.32 -9.90
C CYS A 81 8.34 -19.01 -11.26
N ARG A 82 7.71 -20.19 -11.40
CA ARG A 82 7.60 -20.89 -12.69
C ARG A 82 6.82 -20.05 -13.72
N ARG A 83 5.68 -19.48 -13.36
CA ARG A 83 4.91 -18.58 -14.26
C ARG A 83 5.73 -17.36 -14.67
N PHE A 84 6.44 -16.76 -13.71
CA PHE A 84 7.34 -15.65 -13.98
C PHE A 84 8.43 -16.03 -14.99
N LEU A 85 9.11 -17.17 -14.80
CA LEU A 85 10.16 -17.64 -15.70
C LEU A 85 9.64 -17.92 -17.12
N GLN A 86 8.44 -18.51 -17.23
CA GLN A 86 7.78 -18.74 -18.52
C GLN A 86 7.45 -17.42 -19.21
N SER A 87 6.85 -16.47 -18.50
CA SER A 87 6.53 -15.13 -18.99
C SER A 87 7.77 -14.35 -19.41
N TYR A 88 8.87 -14.50 -18.67
CA TYR A 88 10.16 -13.90 -18.99
C TYR A 88 10.76 -14.48 -20.28
N ARG A 89 10.83 -15.82 -20.36
CA ARG A 89 11.36 -16.53 -21.53
C ARG A 89 10.59 -16.23 -22.81
N GLU A 90 9.27 -16.08 -22.71
CA GLU A 90 8.38 -15.82 -23.85
C GLU A 90 8.33 -14.32 -24.23
N GLY A 91 9.05 -13.45 -23.52
CA GLY A 91 9.05 -12.00 -23.75
C GLY A 91 7.76 -11.30 -23.34
N VAL A 92 6.84 -12.01 -22.68
CA VAL A 92 5.56 -11.46 -22.20
C VAL A 92 5.79 -10.42 -21.11
N LEU A 93 6.68 -10.70 -20.15
CA LEU A 93 7.04 -9.75 -19.09
C LEU A 93 7.66 -8.47 -19.68
N GLN A 94 8.58 -8.62 -20.63
CA GLN A 94 9.23 -7.49 -21.30
C GLN A 94 8.19 -6.62 -22.01
N LYS A 95 7.31 -7.22 -22.82
CA LYS A 95 6.26 -6.49 -23.55
C LYS A 95 5.27 -5.81 -22.60
N SER A 96 4.85 -6.49 -21.54
CA SER A 96 3.97 -5.90 -20.51
C SER A 96 4.63 -4.69 -19.86
N LEU A 97 5.91 -4.82 -19.45
CA LEU A 97 6.65 -3.72 -18.83
C LEU A 97 6.81 -2.53 -19.78
N GLN A 98 7.11 -2.76 -21.05
CA GLN A 98 7.18 -1.70 -22.06
C GLN A 98 5.85 -0.95 -22.19
N ASN A 99 4.73 -1.67 -22.26
CA ASN A 99 3.40 -1.07 -22.37
C ASN A 99 3.05 -0.24 -21.13
N HIS A 100 3.30 -0.77 -19.92
CA HIS A 100 3.00 -0.05 -18.68
C HIS A 100 3.89 1.18 -18.50
N LEU A 101 5.15 1.13 -18.92
CA LEU A 101 6.05 2.29 -18.89
C LEU A 101 5.63 3.36 -19.91
N GLN A 102 5.25 2.96 -21.12
CA GLN A 102 4.72 3.89 -22.13
C GLN A 102 3.51 4.67 -21.60
N LEU A 103 2.56 3.96 -20.99
CA LEU A 103 1.36 4.57 -20.40
C LEU A 103 1.67 5.46 -19.20
N SER A 104 2.53 4.98 -18.29
CA SER A 104 2.81 5.68 -17.03
C SER A 104 3.71 6.91 -17.21
N LEU A 105 4.56 6.93 -18.24
CA LEU A 105 5.47 8.02 -18.57
C LEU A 105 4.96 8.89 -19.73
N ALA A 106 3.79 8.58 -20.30
CA ALA A 106 3.25 9.22 -21.51
C ALA A 106 4.25 9.26 -22.68
N MET A 107 5.00 8.17 -22.86
CA MET A 107 6.00 8.01 -23.92
C MET A 107 5.48 7.12 -25.05
N THR A 108 5.90 7.41 -26.30
CA THR A 108 5.46 6.67 -27.49
C THR A 108 6.03 5.26 -27.54
N THR A 109 7.31 5.10 -27.20
CA THR A 109 8.00 3.81 -27.19
C THR A 109 9.07 3.79 -26.11
N VAL A 110 9.13 2.71 -25.33
CA VAL A 110 10.18 2.49 -24.34
C VAL A 110 10.84 1.16 -24.67
N PRO A 111 11.92 1.13 -25.47
CA PRO A 111 12.60 -0.11 -25.77
C PRO A 111 13.43 -0.53 -24.55
N LEU A 112 13.39 -1.83 -24.22
CA LEU A 112 13.92 -2.39 -22.98
C LEU A 112 14.69 -3.66 -23.27
N GLU A 113 15.81 -3.83 -22.59
CA GLU A 113 16.53 -5.09 -22.41
C GLU A 113 16.43 -5.51 -20.95
N MET A 114 16.40 -6.82 -20.73
CA MET A 114 16.24 -7.41 -19.40
C MET A 114 17.23 -8.54 -19.21
N GLU A 115 17.91 -8.58 -18.06
CA GLU A 115 18.73 -9.74 -17.64
C GLU A 115 18.23 -10.27 -16.30
N LEU A 116 18.26 -11.58 -16.10
CA LEU A 116 17.82 -12.24 -14.88
C LEU A 116 18.96 -13.02 -14.24
N LYS A 117 19.26 -12.70 -12.98
CA LYS A 117 20.36 -13.33 -12.22
C LYS A 117 19.88 -13.85 -10.87
N ALA A 118 20.46 -14.96 -10.43
CA ALA A 118 20.30 -15.48 -9.07
C ALA A 118 21.69 -15.76 -8.52
N GLY A 119 22.13 -14.95 -7.55
CA GLY A 119 23.49 -15.03 -7.00
C GLY A 119 24.54 -14.75 -8.08
N SER A 120 25.40 -15.73 -8.35
CA SER A 120 26.41 -15.65 -9.41
C SER A 120 25.94 -16.22 -10.76
N GLU A 121 24.74 -16.81 -10.81
CA GLU A 121 24.22 -17.48 -12.00
C GLU A 121 23.42 -16.50 -12.87
N HIS A 122 23.71 -16.49 -14.18
CA HIS A 122 22.93 -15.80 -15.20
C HIS A 122 21.83 -16.74 -15.73
N LEU A 123 20.59 -16.53 -15.29
CA LEU A 123 19.47 -17.41 -15.61
C LEU A 123 19.11 -17.36 -17.11
N ASP A 124 19.40 -16.25 -17.78
CA ASP A 124 19.25 -16.06 -19.23
C ASP A 124 19.86 -17.21 -20.06
N ASN A 125 21.02 -17.72 -19.61
CA ASN A 125 21.74 -18.79 -20.30
C ASN A 125 21.11 -20.18 -20.13
N MET A 126 20.17 -20.32 -19.19
CA MET A 126 19.57 -21.60 -18.81
C MET A 126 18.03 -21.58 -18.77
N LEU A 127 17.38 -20.57 -19.35
CA LEU A 127 15.90 -20.44 -19.40
C LEU A 127 15.17 -21.63 -20.02
N LYS A 128 15.86 -22.50 -20.78
CA LYS A 128 15.28 -23.74 -21.33
C LYS A 128 15.06 -24.80 -20.26
N ASP A 129 15.84 -24.76 -19.19
CA ASP A 129 15.79 -25.67 -18.05
C ASP A 129 15.16 -24.95 -16.85
N GLU A 130 13.83 -24.97 -16.81
CA GLU A 130 13.05 -24.28 -15.78
C GLU A 130 13.38 -24.78 -14.37
N ASP A 131 13.62 -26.08 -14.20
CA ASP A 131 13.90 -26.66 -12.88
C ASP A 131 15.27 -26.23 -12.35
N ARG A 132 16.28 -26.12 -13.23
CA ARG A 132 17.58 -25.56 -12.85
C ARG A 132 17.49 -24.08 -12.45
N CYS A 133 16.71 -23.28 -13.19
CA CYS A 133 16.44 -21.89 -12.80
C CYS A 133 15.78 -21.79 -11.42
N LEU A 134 14.77 -22.63 -11.16
CA LEU A 134 14.07 -22.67 -9.86
C LEU A 134 15.02 -23.03 -8.71
N GLU A 135 15.91 -23.99 -8.93
CA GLU A 135 16.93 -24.39 -7.94
C GLU A 135 17.91 -23.25 -7.65
N CYS A 136 18.40 -22.55 -8.69
CA CYS A 136 19.27 -21.37 -8.52
C CYS A 136 18.56 -20.28 -7.69
N ILE A 137 17.30 -19.96 -8.01
CA ILE A 137 16.51 -18.96 -7.27
C ILE A 137 16.25 -19.39 -5.83
N TYR A 138 16.00 -20.68 -5.60
CA TYR A 138 15.74 -21.22 -4.26
C TYR A 138 16.98 -21.19 -3.35
N ARG A 139 18.18 -21.42 -3.91
CA ARG A 139 19.44 -21.34 -3.17
C ARG A 139 19.71 -19.93 -2.65
N GLU A 140 19.31 -18.93 -3.43
CA GLU A 140 19.41 -17.52 -3.07
C GLU A 140 18.29 -17.12 -2.12
N LYS A 141 18.52 -17.26 -0.82
CA LYS A 141 17.55 -16.81 0.18
C LYS A 141 17.57 -15.28 0.28
N PRO A 142 16.40 -14.62 0.31
CA PRO A 142 16.35 -13.18 0.52
C PRO A 142 16.94 -12.86 1.90
N ASP A 143 18.01 -12.08 1.90
CA ASP A 143 18.76 -11.65 3.08
C ASP A 143 18.14 -10.43 3.76
N ARG A 144 17.15 -9.79 3.10
CA ARG A 144 16.59 -8.51 3.48
C ARG A 144 15.06 -8.53 3.52
N LEU A 145 14.53 -7.74 4.45
CA LEU A 145 13.12 -7.33 4.43
C LEU A 145 12.91 -6.32 3.29
N ARG A 146 11.64 -6.07 2.94
CA ARG A 146 11.31 -5.01 1.96
C ARG A 146 11.82 -3.67 2.49
N ASP A 147 12.41 -2.87 1.61
CA ASP A 147 12.85 -1.53 1.95
C ASP A 147 11.64 -0.61 2.23
N GLU A 148 11.79 0.32 3.18
CA GLU A 148 10.78 1.34 3.53
C GLU A 148 10.28 2.12 2.31
N GLU A 149 11.19 2.45 1.39
CA GLU A 149 10.86 3.11 0.13
C GLU A 149 9.86 2.31 -0.71
N ILE A 150 10.04 1.00 -0.79
CA ILE A 150 9.13 0.12 -1.55
C ILE A 150 7.78 0.06 -0.84
N MET A 151 7.76 -0.01 0.49
CA MET A 151 6.51 0.00 1.26
C MET A 151 5.73 1.30 1.05
N GLU A 152 6.38 2.46 1.12
CA GLU A 152 5.75 3.75 0.83
C GLU A 152 5.17 3.81 -0.59
N LEU A 153 5.92 3.33 -1.59
CA LEU A 153 5.46 3.32 -2.98
C LEU A 153 4.27 2.37 -3.19
N GLU A 154 4.25 1.21 -2.51
CA GLU A 154 3.10 0.31 -2.52
C GLU A 154 1.87 0.94 -1.88
N GLU A 155 2.01 1.62 -0.75
CA GLU A 155 0.90 2.33 -0.09
C GLU A 155 0.35 3.48 -0.94
N ARG A 156 1.23 4.27 -1.59
CA ARG A 156 0.81 5.30 -2.56
C ARG A 156 0.06 4.69 -3.75
N LEU A 157 0.49 3.53 -4.25
CA LEU A 157 -0.18 2.84 -5.34
C LEU A 157 -1.55 2.29 -4.94
N LYS A 158 -1.67 1.74 -3.74
CA LYS A 158 -2.95 1.27 -3.18
C LYS A 158 -3.94 2.42 -3.02
N SER A 159 -3.51 3.55 -2.46
CA SER A 159 -4.39 4.72 -2.28
C SER A 159 -4.91 5.27 -3.62
N LEU A 160 -4.06 5.36 -4.64
CA LEU A 160 -4.45 5.74 -6.01
C LEU A 160 -5.50 4.80 -6.62
N THR A 161 -5.36 3.50 -6.39
CA THR A 161 -6.31 2.49 -6.90
C THR A 161 -7.67 2.59 -6.20
N VAL A 162 -7.68 2.86 -4.89
CA VAL A 162 -8.91 3.10 -4.11
C VAL A 162 -9.63 4.36 -4.60
N HIS A 163 -8.91 5.45 -4.88
CA HIS A 163 -9.53 6.67 -5.42
C HIS A 163 -10.12 6.49 -6.83
N GLN A 164 -9.47 5.73 -7.72
CA GLN A 164 -10.01 5.41 -9.05
C GLN A 164 -11.29 4.56 -8.97
N SER A 165 -11.39 3.65 -8.01
CA SER A 165 -12.60 2.84 -7.83
C SER A 165 -13.81 3.64 -7.34
N ILE A 166 -13.59 4.75 -6.64
CA ILE A 166 -14.65 5.69 -6.21
C ILE A 166 -15.06 6.61 -7.38
N SER A 167 -14.13 6.94 -8.28
CA SER A 167 -14.38 7.82 -9.42
C SER A 167 -15.07 7.15 -10.62
N ASN A 168 -15.03 5.81 -10.72
CA ASN A 168 -15.56 5.08 -11.89
C ASN A 168 -17.01 4.58 -11.76
N ASN A 169 -17.75 5.00 -10.72
CA ASN A 169 -19.18 4.71 -10.57
C ASN A 169 -20.06 5.92 -10.96
N VAL A 170 -19.81 6.53 -12.12
CA VAL A 170 -20.78 7.42 -12.77
C VAL A 170 -21.22 6.75 -14.08
N PRO A 171 -22.48 6.27 -14.18
CA PRO A 171 -22.98 5.78 -15.44
C PRO A 171 -23.24 6.97 -16.38
N VAL A 172 -22.45 7.05 -17.44
CA VAL A 172 -22.72 7.90 -18.60
C VAL A 172 -23.94 7.36 -19.33
N LYS A 173 -25.01 8.17 -19.41
CA LYS A 173 -26.04 8.04 -20.44
C LYS A 173 -26.63 9.41 -20.79
N ASP A 174 -26.68 9.66 -22.09
CA ASP A 174 -26.86 10.93 -22.80
C ASP A 174 -28.18 11.68 -22.55
N CYS A 175 -28.14 13.03 -22.62
CA CYS A 175 -28.90 13.84 -23.59
C CYS A 175 -28.59 15.36 -23.50
N ALA A 176 -28.82 16.03 -24.64
CA ALA A 176 -28.31 17.32 -25.13
C ALA A 176 -28.86 18.62 -24.47
N PRO A 177 -28.32 19.82 -24.82
CA PRO A 177 -28.34 21.04 -24.00
C PRO A 177 -29.35 22.11 -24.44
N LEU A 178 -29.93 22.90 -23.52
CA LEU A 178 -30.71 24.12 -23.85
C LEU A 178 -30.72 25.18 -22.71
N LYS A 179 -29.96 26.25 -22.97
CA LYS A 179 -30.10 27.71 -22.69
C LYS A 179 -31.04 28.29 -21.58
N SER A 180 -30.40 29.08 -20.69
CA SER A 180 -30.71 30.48 -20.23
C SER A 180 -31.89 30.78 -19.27
N PRO A 181 -31.95 31.94 -18.55
CA PRO A 181 -30.92 32.96 -18.19
C PRO A 181 -30.91 33.38 -16.69
N SER A 182 -29.89 34.18 -16.35
CA SER A 182 -29.53 34.86 -15.08
C SER A 182 -30.46 35.97 -14.56
N LEU A 183 -30.39 36.28 -13.24
CA LEU A 183 -30.24 37.61 -12.54
C LEU A 183 -30.76 37.53 -11.05
N PRO A 184 -30.58 38.52 -10.13
CA PRO A 184 -29.39 38.68 -9.25
C PRO A 184 -29.66 39.05 -7.74
N SER A 185 -28.84 38.54 -6.79
CA SER A 185 -28.49 39.13 -5.44
C SER A 185 -29.63 39.48 -4.41
N PRO A 186 -29.40 39.85 -3.11
CA PRO A 186 -28.22 39.81 -2.21
C PRO A 186 -28.48 39.17 -0.80
N SER A 187 -27.38 38.92 -0.06
CA SER A 187 -27.20 38.80 1.41
C SER A 187 -28.40 38.66 2.37
N GLN A 188 -28.39 37.59 3.20
CA GLN A 188 -28.40 37.69 4.68
C GLN A 188 -28.15 36.32 5.34
N GLY A 189 -27.43 36.35 6.46
CA GLY A 189 -26.94 35.18 7.17
C GLY A 189 -28.05 34.28 7.71
N SER A 190 -27.76 32.98 7.71
CA SER A 190 -28.41 32.02 8.58
C SER A 190 -27.36 31.02 9.04
N SER A 191 -26.93 31.21 10.27
CA SER A 191 -26.27 30.24 11.13
C SER A 191 -27.08 28.95 11.18
N LEU A 192 -26.54 27.89 10.59
CA LEU A 192 -26.99 26.50 10.80
C LEU A 192 -26.11 25.84 11.88
N PRO A 193 -26.65 24.95 12.72
CA PRO A 193 -26.16 24.73 14.08
C PRO A 193 -24.84 23.94 14.15
N LEU A 194 -23.94 24.38 15.03
CA LEU A 194 -22.78 23.65 15.54
C LEU A 194 -23.19 22.26 16.04
N GLN A 195 -22.88 21.22 15.28
CA GLN A 195 -22.82 19.83 15.76
C GLN A 195 -21.46 19.19 15.47
N GLY A 196 -20.45 20.02 15.25
CA GLY A 196 -19.13 19.63 14.77
C GLY A 196 -18.02 19.85 15.77
N THR A 197 -18.27 20.00 17.08
CA THR A 197 -17.21 20.21 18.07
C THR A 197 -17.41 19.41 19.34
N PHE A 198 -16.34 18.95 19.98
CA PHE A 198 -16.32 18.28 21.28
C PHE A 198 -15.28 18.91 22.20
N ILE A 199 -15.36 18.65 23.50
CA ILE A 199 -14.43 19.20 24.49
C ILE A 199 -13.46 18.10 24.93
N PHE A 200 -12.16 18.38 24.86
CA PHE A 200 -11.08 17.54 25.39
C PHE A 200 -10.19 18.41 26.29
N GLN A 201 -9.99 17.99 27.54
CA GLN A 201 -9.23 18.75 28.55
C GLN A 201 -9.66 20.24 28.70
N GLY A 202 -10.94 20.57 28.47
CA GLY A 202 -11.44 21.94 28.55
C GLY A 202 -11.21 22.79 27.29
N GLN A 203 -10.62 22.24 26.22
CA GLN A 203 -10.49 22.88 24.91
C GLN A 203 -11.51 22.32 23.91
N GLN A 204 -12.01 23.17 23.00
CA GLN A 204 -13.00 22.81 21.99
C GLN A 204 -12.32 22.39 20.69
N PHE A 205 -12.58 21.18 20.22
CA PHE A 205 -12.03 20.61 18.99
C PHE A 205 -13.12 20.25 17.99
N ASP A 206 -12.78 20.28 16.71
CA ASP A 206 -13.69 19.85 15.65
C ASP A 206 -13.89 18.32 15.67
N ASN A 207 -15.14 17.90 15.73
CA ASN A 207 -15.59 16.51 15.65
C ASN A 207 -15.61 16.03 14.20
N ARG A 208 -14.41 15.94 13.60
CA ARG A 208 -14.19 15.41 12.25
C ARG A 208 -14.27 13.88 12.22
N THR A 209 -14.43 13.31 11.02
CA THR A 209 -14.29 11.87 10.82
C THR A 209 -12.82 11.45 11.04
N ILE A 210 -12.61 10.22 11.49
CA ILE A 210 -11.26 9.66 11.67
C ILE A 210 -10.58 9.63 10.30
N THR A 211 -9.46 10.32 10.18
CA THR A 211 -8.65 10.37 8.97
C THR A 211 -7.62 9.25 8.96
N LEU A 212 -6.95 9.05 7.83
CA LEU A 212 -5.89 8.07 7.71
C LEU A 212 -4.71 8.37 8.64
N ASP A 213 -4.37 9.64 8.85
CA ASP A 213 -3.30 10.06 9.77
C ASP A 213 -3.64 9.66 11.21
N ASP A 214 -4.88 9.91 11.65
CA ASP A 214 -5.35 9.51 12.98
C ASP A 214 -5.29 7.99 13.15
N HIS A 215 -5.64 7.26 12.08
CA HIS A 215 -5.65 5.80 12.08
C HIS A 215 -4.22 5.24 12.21
N GLN A 216 -3.26 5.78 11.45
CA GLN A 216 -1.86 5.38 11.52
C GLN A 216 -1.22 5.74 12.86
N LYS A 217 -1.46 6.97 13.37
CA LYS A 217 -0.99 7.41 14.68
C LYS A 217 -1.53 6.53 15.80
N PHE A 218 -2.84 6.23 15.76
CA PHE A 218 -3.46 5.30 16.69
C PHE A 218 -2.76 3.94 16.67
N ALA A 219 -2.61 3.31 15.50
CA ALA A 219 -2.01 1.98 15.36
C ALA A 219 -0.55 1.94 15.84
N LYS A 220 0.21 3.01 15.60
CA LYS A 220 1.61 3.14 16.02
C LYS A 220 1.76 3.27 17.54
N LEU A 221 0.88 4.02 18.20
CA LEU A 221 1.07 4.47 19.58
C LEU A 221 0.25 3.67 20.60
N VAL A 222 -0.88 3.06 20.22
CA VAL A 222 -1.77 2.35 21.16
C VAL A 222 -1.15 1.05 21.70
N SER A 223 -0.22 0.44 20.96
CA SER A 223 0.50 -0.78 21.34
C SER A 223 -0.44 -1.87 21.91
N LYS A 224 -0.08 -2.54 23.01
CA LYS A 224 -0.85 -3.62 23.64
C LYS A 224 -2.25 -3.20 24.16
N LYS A 225 -2.52 -1.90 24.30
CA LYS A 225 -3.79 -1.38 24.82
C LYS A 225 -4.90 -1.32 23.76
N TRP A 226 -4.62 -1.66 22.50
CA TRP A 226 -5.60 -1.63 21.41
C TRP A 226 -6.86 -2.45 21.73
N LYS A 227 -6.73 -3.60 22.42
CA LYS A 227 -7.86 -4.43 22.84
C LYS A 227 -8.76 -3.71 23.84
N GLN A 228 -8.17 -2.98 24.77
CA GLN A 228 -8.91 -2.23 25.79
C GLN A 228 -9.68 -1.08 25.15
N VAL A 229 -9.03 -0.34 24.24
CA VAL A 229 -9.68 0.71 23.45
C VAL A 229 -10.80 0.13 22.58
N GLY A 230 -10.58 -1.01 21.94
CA GLY A 230 -11.60 -1.71 21.16
C GLY A 230 -12.84 -2.06 21.99
N ARG A 231 -12.65 -2.50 23.24
CA ARG A 231 -13.76 -2.80 24.18
C ARG A 231 -14.49 -1.54 24.66
N SER A 232 -13.80 -0.41 24.81
CA SER A 232 -14.46 0.88 25.04
C SER A 232 -15.29 1.30 23.82
N LEU A 233 -14.73 1.17 22.61
CA LEU A 233 -15.43 1.48 21.36
C LEU A 233 -16.62 0.55 21.09
N GLN A 234 -16.57 -0.71 21.52
CA GLN A 234 -17.66 -1.68 21.43
C GLN A 234 -18.98 -1.19 22.04
N ARG A 235 -18.96 -0.30 23.05
CA ARG A 235 -20.19 0.28 23.62
C ARG A 235 -20.95 1.13 22.60
N SER A 236 -20.22 1.73 21.68
CA SER A 236 -20.77 2.61 20.64
C SER A 236 -20.81 1.95 19.27
N CYS A 237 -20.05 0.86 19.04
CA CYS A 237 -19.93 0.16 17.76
C CYS A 237 -20.22 -1.34 17.92
N ARG A 238 -21.33 -1.80 17.32
CA ARG A 238 -21.71 -3.23 17.37
C ARG A 238 -20.76 -4.15 16.60
N ALA A 239 -20.04 -3.62 15.61
CA ALA A 239 -19.12 -4.41 14.79
C ALA A 239 -17.82 -4.80 15.51
N LEU A 240 -17.54 -4.18 16.67
CA LEU A 240 -16.41 -4.52 17.54
C LEU A 240 -16.83 -5.40 18.73
N ARG A 241 -18.05 -5.95 18.73
CA ARG A 241 -18.51 -6.82 19.80
C ARG A 241 -17.77 -8.16 19.78
N ASP A 242 -17.47 -8.69 20.96
CA ASP A 242 -16.89 -10.04 21.09
C ASP A 242 -17.72 -11.06 20.29
N PRO A 243 -17.07 -12.02 19.58
CA PRO A 243 -15.66 -12.39 19.66
C PRO A 243 -14.73 -11.63 18.69
N VAL A 244 -15.17 -10.51 18.10
CA VAL A 244 -14.43 -9.85 17.01
C VAL A 244 -13.03 -9.38 17.43
N ILE A 245 -12.88 -8.80 18.62
CA ILE A 245 -11.58 -8.30 19.11
C ILE A 245 -10.59 -9.44 19.31
N ASP A 246 -11.05 -10.57 19.85
CA ASP A 246 -10.20 -11.75 20.07
C ASP A 246 -9.87 -12.45 18.74
N ASN A 247 -10.81 -12.49 17.80
CA ASN A 247 -10.55 -12.99 16.44
C ASN A 247 -9.51 -12.15 15.71
N LEU A 248 -9.58 -10.80 15.80
CA LEU A 248 -8.56 -9.92 15.23
C LEU A 248 -7.19 -10.18 15.84
N ALA A 249 -7.11 -10.49 17.13
CA ALA A 249 -5.84 -10.82 17.77
C ALA A 249 -5.25 -12.14 17.25
N LEU A 250 -6.10 -13.14 16.96
CA LEU A 250 -5.66 -14.43 16.42
C LEU A 250 -5.31 -14.35 14.93
N GLU A 251 -6.11 -13.63 14.16
CA GLU A 251 -5.95 -13.48 12.72
C GLU A 251 -4.67 -12.71 12.37
N TYR A 252 -4.38 -11.65 13.14
CA TYR A 252 -3.24 -10.76 12.90
C TYR A 252 -2.09 -10.95 13.91
N ASP A 253 -1.98 -12.12 14.53
CA ASP A 253 -0.90 -12.42 15.50
C ASP A 253 0.49 -12.41 14.85
N ARG A 254 0.58 -12.80 13.58
CA ARG A 254 1.84 -12.92 12.84
C ARG A 254 2.39 -11.58 12.35
N GLU A 255 1.49 -10.62 12.12
CA GLU A 255 1.77 -9.28 11.63
C GLU A 255 2.10 -8.30 12.78
N GLY A 256 1.64 -8.62 14.00
CA GLY A 256 2.00 -7.92 15.23
C GLY A 256 1.00 -6.87 15.69
N LEU A 257 1.33 -6.22 16.82
CA LEU A 257 0.40 -5.33 17.54
C LEU A 257 -0.05 -4.11 16.74
N TYR A 258 0.81 -3.61 15.85
CA TYR A 258 0.49 -2.51 14.96
C TYR A 258 -0.68 -2.89 14.05
N GLU A 259 -0.56 -4.03 13.36
CA GLU A 259 -1.58 -4.49 12.41
C GLU A 259 -2.88 -4.83 13.13
N GLN A 260 -2.80 -5.46 14.31
CA GLN A 260 -3.99 -5.73 15.13
C GLN A 260 -4.76 -4.45 15.51
N ALA A 261 -4.04 -3.41 15.94
CA ALA A 261 -4.62 -2.11 16.27
C ALA A 261 -5.19 -1.42 15.02
N TYR A 262 -4.46 -1.48 13.91
CA TYR A 262 -4.87 -0.93 12.63
C TYR A 262 -6.17 -1.57 12.15
N GLN A 263 -6.25 -2.90 12.16
CA GLN A 263 -7.43 -3.63 11.70
C GLN A 263 -8.64 -3.41 12.60
N MET A 264 -8.44 -3.29 13.92
CA MET A 264 -9.52 -2.95 14.86
C MET A 264 -10.14 -1.57 14.52
N LEU A 265 -9.29 -0.55 14.33
CA LEU A 265 -9.78 0.79 14.01
C LEU A 265 -10.33 0.88 12.58
N LEU A 266 -9.75 0.15 11.62
CA LEU A 266 -10.29 0.05 10.26
C LEU A 266 -11.72 -0.50 10.27
N ARG A 267 -11.95 -1.57 11.06
CA ARG A 267 -13.26 -2.19 11.19
C ARG A 267 -14.28 -1.23 11.82
N PHE A 268 -13.86 -0.43 12.81
CA PHE A 268 -14.67 0.64 13.37
C PHE A 268 -15.08 1.66 12.29
N ILE A 269 -14.12 2.17 11.52
CA ILE A 269 -14.36 3.14 10.43
C ILE A 269 -15.31 2.57 9.39
N GLN A 270 -15.11 1.33 8.97
CA GLN A 270 -15.96 0.66 7.97
C GLN A 270 -17.40 0.46 8.47
N SER A 271 -17.57 0.10 9.73
CA SER A 271 -18.91 -0.17 10.29
C SER A 271 -19.72 1.10 10.60
N GLU A 272 -19.07 2.16 11.06
CA GLU A 272 -19.73 3.38 11.50
C GLU A 272 -19.75 4.46 10.40
N GLY A 273 -18.89 4.35 9.39
CA GLY A 273 -18.79 5.27 8.25
C GLY A 273 -18.63 6.72 8.72
N LYS A 274 -19.59 7.58 8.35
CA LYS A 274 -19.60 9.01 8.75
C LYS A 274 -19.74 9.22 10.26
N LYS A 275 -20.15 8.20 11.02
CA LYS A 275 -20.24 8.24 12.49
C LYS A 275 -18.95 7.80 13.18
N ALA A 276 -17.94 7.33 12.45
CA ALA A 276 -16.61 7.06 12.97
C ALA A 276 -15.87 8.39 13.17
N THR A 277 -16.24 9.12 14.22
CA THR A 277 -15.70 10.45 14.49
C THR A 277 -14.54 10.42 15.48
N ILE A 278 -13.67 11.41 15.38
CA ILE A 278 -12.50 11.54 16.25
C ILE A 278 -12.91 11.65 17.72
N ALA A 279 -14.01 12.34 18.04
CA ALA A 279 -14.48 12.47 19.43
C ALA A 279 -14.76 11.11 20.09
N ARG A 280 -15.26 10.13 19.33
CA ARG A 280 -15.53 8.78 19.86
C ARG A 280 -14.24 8.01 20.14
N LEU A 281 -13.24 8.19 19.29
CA LEU A 281 -11.92 7.60 19.50
C LEU A 281 -11.23 8.25 20.71
N ILE A 282 -11.27 9.58 20.81
CA ILE A 282 -10.69 10.33 21.93
C ILE A 282 -11.35 9.94 23.25
N ALA A 283 -12.68 9.87 23.32
CA ALA A 283 -13.39 9.42 24.52
C ALA A 283 -12.96 8.01 24.95
N ALA A 284 -12.79 7.09 23.98
CA ALA A 284 -12.29 5.75 24.27
C ALA A 284 -10.82 5.74 24.72
N LEU A 285 -9.98 6.64 24.22
CA LEU A 285 -8.59 6.78 24.66
C LEU A 285 -8.49 7.36 26.08
N GLU A 286 -9.31 8.36 26.41
CA GLU A 286 -9.40 8.96 27.74
C GLU A 286 -9.81 7.92 28.79
N GLU A 287 -10.84 7.12 28.50
CA GLU A 287 -11.27 6.03 29.39
C GLU A 287 -10.17 5.00 29.69
N ASN A 288 -9.22 4.82 28.76
CA ASN A 288 -8.13 3.87 28.88
C ASN A 288 -6.81 4.51 29.35
N GLY A 289 -6.85 5.79 29.77
CA GLY A 289 -5.70 6.54 30.25
C GLY A 289 -4.63 6.78 29.19
N LEU A 290 -5.03 6.86 27.91
CA LEU A 290 -4.17 7.14 26.76
C LEU A 290 -4.27 8.61 26.34
N ILE A 291 -4.05 9.49 27.31
CA ILE A 291 -4.25 10.94 27.15
C ILE A 291 -3.21 11.54 26.18
N SER A 292 -1.95 11.13 26.27
CA SER A 292 -0.88 11.57 25.35
C SER A 292 -1.17 11.20 23.89
N LEU A 293 -1.74 10.01 23.66
CA LEU A 293 -2.17 9.60 22.32
C LEU A 293 -3.35 10.44 21.84
N ALA A 294 -4.30 10.77 22.72
CA ALA A 294 -5.40 11.67 22.38
C ALA A 294 -4.89 13.07 22.00
N GLU A 295 -3.88 13.59 22.70
CA GLU A 295 -3.22 14.87 22.39
C GLU A 295 -2.51 14.83 21.02
N ASP A 296 -1.77 13.76 20.71
CA ASP A 296 -1.10 13.56 19.40
C ASP A 296 -2.09 13.51 18.24
N LEU A 297 -3.27 12.91 18.45
CA LEU A 297 -4.34 12.83 17.45
C LEU A 297 -5.05 14.17 17.24
N LEU A 298 -5.09 15.02 18.27
CA LEU A 298 -5.64 16.36 18.20
C LEU A 298 -4.62 17.40 17.74
N GLY A 299 -3.37 16.99 17.50
CA GLY A 299 -2.30 17.86 17.05
C GLY A 299 -1.82 18.84 18.14
N LEU A 300 -2.01 18.48 19.41
CA LEU A 300 -1.59 19.29 20.56
C LEU A 300 -0.10 19.12 20.91
N HIS A 301 0.54 18.07 20.38
CA HIS A 301 1.99 17.87 20.47
C HIS A 301 2.66 18.41 19.20
N SER A 302 3.06 19.68 19.24
CA SER A 302 4.08 20.23 18.35
C SER A 302 5.44 19.74 18.82
N HIS A 303 6.21 19.11 17.93
CA HIS A 303 7.63 18.77 18.05
C HIS A 303 8.40 19.73 18.99
N GLU A 304 8.63 19.32 20.24
CA GLU A 304 9.75 19.83 21.03
C GLU A 304 10.97 18.97 20.71
N ASP A 305 11.51 19.16 19.50
CA ASP A 305 12.92 18.86 19.25
C ASP A 305 13.71 20.14 19.54
N CYS A 306 14.35 20.19 20.71
CA CYS A 306 15.53 21.01 20.91
C CYS A 306 16.39 20.44 22.03
N SER A 307 17.35 19.58 21.68
CA SER A 307 18.74 19.56 22.18
C SER A 307 19.57 18.53 21.42
#